data_AF-A0A2V3V272-F1
#
_entry.id   AF-A0A2V3V272-F1
#
_cell.length_a   1.000
_cell.length_b   1.000
_cell.length_c   1.000
_cell.angle_alpha   90.00
_cell.angle_beta   90.00
_cell.angle_gamma   90.00
#
_symmetry.space_group_name_H-M   'P 1'
#
loop_
_entity.id
_entity.type
_entity.pdbx_description
1 polymer ?
#
loop_
_entity_poly.entity_id
_entity_poly.type
_entity_poly.pdbx_seq_one_letter_code
_entity_poly.pdbx_strand_id
1 'polypeptide(L)'
;MSEDTGSRLDQWLAPHGDALPIHADTSDTAALVSAAGWDVSAEGFDHIGRAAIMVLDWRDGVPAGIPIDRLAQDCGLLVLVELDAVDQADATLAGREVRLVVGANPALIATELHDLVVHLRTRQASDSSRDERARLAALARELAQLAERLGTISDEQNSGSGQGLADHGLDYHAEPAADLRRAKPPAARLIRQLIAMRRMRDRFFSSELFADPAWDILLDLTASRLERKSVAVSSLCIAAAVPPTTALRWIRMMTDQGLLERRADTKDARRMFIDLSDVAFRNVCGWFALVEARGGMAG
;
A
#
# COMPACT_ATOMS: atom_id res chain seq x y z
N MET A 1 -15.39 48.24 -29.47
CA MET A 1 -14.78 47.05 -30.11
C MET A 1 -13.50 46.72 -29.35
N SER A 2 -13.68 45.91 -28.31
CA SER A 2 -12.71 45.33 -27.36
C SER A 2 -13.61 44.37 -26.56
N GLU A 3 -13.33 43.11 -26.27
CA GLU A 3 -12.06 42.41 -26.08
C GLU A 3 -12.23 40.96 -26.53
N ASP A 4 -11.21 40.43 -27.20
CA ASP A 4 -11.00 39.02 -27.47
C ASP A 4 -10.17 38.45 -26.30
N THR A 5 -10.84 37.76 -25.37
CA THR A 5 -10.18 37.06 -24.26
C THR A 5 -10.86 35.70 -24.04
N GLY A 6 -10.85 34.88 -25.09
CA GLY A 6 -11.24 33.48 -25.03
C GLY A 6 -10.03 32.58 -24.83
N SER A 7 -10.03 31.86 -23.71
CA SER A 7 -9.36 30.56 -23.52
C SER A 7 -7.82 30.51 -23.68
N ARG A 8 -7.14 30.88 -22.60
CA ARG A 8 -5.73 30.49 -22.36
C ARG A 8 -5.53 29.83 -20.98
N LEU A 9 -6.59 29.18 -20.46
CA LEU A 9 -6.61 28.50 -19.16
C LEU A 9 -6.80 26.98 -19.24
N ASP A 10 -6.97 26.41 -20.44
CA ASP A 10 -7.12 24.96 -20.65
C ASP A 10 -5.80 24.24 -20.99
N GLN A 11 -4.66 24.92 -20.94
CA GLN A 11 -3.34 24.37 -21.31
C GLN A 11 -2.48 23.93 -20.12
N TRP A 12 -3.04 23.85 -18.91
CA TRP A 12 -2.36 23.30 -17.75
C TRP A 12 -3.02 21.99 -17.33
N LEU A 13 -2.58 20.88 -17.96
CA LEU A 13 -2.48 19.50 -17.46
C LEU A 13 -2.38 18.53 -18.64
N ALA A 14 -1.28 18.57 -19.38
CA ALA A 14 -0.90 17.46 -20.25
C ALA A 14 0.57 17.10 -19.98
N PRO A 15 0.86 16.17 -19.05
CA PRO A 15 2.13 15.49 -19.07
C PRO A 15 2.10 14.51 -20.26
N HIS A 16 2.46 14.98 -21.45
CA HIS A 16 2.80 14.14 -22.60
C HIS A 16 4.20 13.54 -22.40
N GLY A 17 4.28 12.58 -21.48
CA GLY A 17 5.41 11.66 -21.33
C GLY A 17 4.81 10.30 -20.96
N ASP A 18 4.83 9.36 -21.91
CA ASP A 18 4.26 8.00 -21.88
C ASP A 18 3.13 7.78 -20.86
N ALA A 19 1.89 7.87 -21.34
CA ALA A 19 0.77 7.28 -20.61
C ALA A 19 1.08 5.79 -20.44
N LEU A 20 1.09 5.29 -19.19
CA LEU A 20 1.28 3.87 -18.93
C LEU A 20 0.14 3.13 -19.64
N PRO A 21 0.40 2.21 -20.56
CA PRO A 21 -0.65 1.52 -21.31
C PRO A 21 -1.53 0.72 -20.35
N ILE A 22 -2.81 1.09 -20.29
CA ILE A 22 -3.85 0.42 -19.51
C ILE A 22 -4.65 -0.49 -20.45
N HIS A 23 -4.73 -1.76 -20.11
CA HIS A 23 -5.52 -2.76 -20.83
C HIS A 23 -6.60 -3.31 -19.90
N ALA A 24 -7.77 -3.58 -20.43
CA ALA A 24 -8.86 -4.23 -19.73
C ALA A 24 -9.11 -5.64 -20.30
N ASP A 25 -9.51 -6.56 -19.44
CA ASP A 25 -9.84 -7.93 -19.82
C ASP A 25 -11.04 -8.04 -20.77
N THR A 26 -12.01 -7.14 -20.64
CA THR A 26 -13.22 -7.08 -21.46
C THR A 26 -13.58 -5.65 -21.88
N SER A 27 -14.43 -5.52 -22.90
CA SER A 27 -14.98 -4.23 -23.33
C SER A 27 -15.84 -3.56 -22.25
N ASP A 28 -16.54 -4.34 -21.43
CA ASP A 28 -17.37 -3.81 -20.34
C ASP A 28 -16.49 -3.23 -19.23
N THR A 29 -15.42 -3.93 -18.87
CA THR A 29 -14.39 -3.43 -17.95
C THR A 29 -13.74 -2.15 -18.49
N ALA A 30 -13.41 -2.11 -19.78
CA ALA A 30 -12.87 -0.91 -20.42
C ALA A 30 -13.85 0.28 -20.31
N ALA A 31 -15.15 0.05 -20.53
CA ALA A 31 -16.16 1.11 -20.40
C ALA A 31 -16.23 1.69 -18.98
N LEU A 32 -16.08 0.86 -17.93
CA LEU A 32 -16.01 1.32 -16.54
C LEU A 32 -14.77 2.18 -16.27
N VAL A 33 -13.62 1.80 -16.82
CA VAL A 33 -12.35 2.54 -16.69
C VAL A 33 -12.40 3.85 -17.47
N SER A 34 -12.97 3.85 -18.67
CA SER A 34 -13.23 5.08 -19.43
C SER A 34 -14.19 6.02 -18.72
N ALA A 35 -15.26 5.49 -18.10
CA ALA A 35 -16.17 6.27 -17.27
C ALA A 35 -15.48 6.86 -16.02
N ALA A 36 -14.40 6.24 -15.54
CA ALA A 36 -13.53 6.76 -14.49
C ALA A 36 -12.52 7.83 -15.00
N GLY A 37 -12.56 8.17 -16.29
CA GLY A 37 -11.73 9.23 -16.90
C GLY A 37 -10.35 8.78 -17.39
N TRP A 38 -10.14 7.47 -17.57
CA TRP A 38 -8.86 6.90 -18.00
C TRP A 38 -8.93 6.36 -19.42
N ASP A 39 -7.85 6.58 -20.19
CA ASP A 39 -7.67 5.94 -21.50
C ASP A 39 -7.31 4.47 -21.30
N VAL A 40 -7.98 3.57 -22.02
CA VAL A 40 -7.90 2.13 -21.82
C VAL A 40 -8.22 1.39 -23.12
N SER A 41 -7.50 0.32 -23.37
CA SER A 41 -7.76 -0.58 -24.49
C SER A 41 -8.48 -1.86 -24.03
N ALA A 42 -9.43 -2.34 -24.84
CA ALA A 42 -10.17 -3.58 -24.59
C ALA A 42 -9.56 -4.76 -25.37
N GLU A 43 -8.24 -4.92 -25.29
CA GLU A 43 -7.50 -5.95 -26.04
C GLU A 43 -7.45 -7.30 -25.31
N GLY A 44 -8.07 -7.39 -24.13
CA GLY A 44 -8.08 -8.60 -23.33
C GLY A 44 -6.69 -9.13 -23.06
N PHE A 45 -6.52 -10.45 -23.16
CA PHE A 45 -5.26 -11.13 -22.88
C PHE A 45 -4.35 -11.30 -24.11
N ASP A 46 -4.73 -10.80 -25.29
CA ASP A 46 -3.98 -11.01 -26.54
C ASP A 46 -2.69 -10.18 -26.63
N HIS A 47 -2.61 -9.08 -25.88
CA HIS A 47 -1.48 -8.14 -25.86
C HIS A 47 -0.91 -7.87 -24.44
N ILE A 48 -1.08 -8.84 -23.52
CA ILE A 48 -0.58 -8.80 -22.13
C ILE A 48 0.84 -8.22 -21.98
N GLY A 49 1.77 -8.58 -22.86
CA GLY A 49 3.17 -8.18 -22.76
C GLY A 49 3.45 -6.69 -22.96
N ARG A 50 2.44 -5.91 -23.39
CA ARG A 50 2.54 -4.46 -23.56
C ARG A 50 1.81 -3.67 -22.47
N ALA A 51 1.02 -4.34 -21.63
CA ALA A 51 0.26 -3.70 -20.59
C ALA A 51 1.16 -3.32 -19.40
N ALA A 52 1.24 -2.02 -19.09
CA ALA A 52 1.83 -1.56 -17.84
C ALA A 52 0.85 -1.76 -16.69
N ILE A 53 -0.45 -1.60 -16.97
CA ILE A 53 -1.54 -1.88 -16.04
C ILE A 53 -2.57 -2.78 -16.74
N MET A 54 -2.98 -3.84 -16.06
CA MET A 54 -4.12 -4.68 -16.46
C MET A 54 -5.29 -4.47 -15.50
N VAL A 55 -6.46 -4.18 -16.04
CA VAL A 55 -7.72 -4.07 -15.32
C VAL A 55 -8.55 -5.32 -15.54
N LEU A 56 -8.93 -5.98 -14.44
CA LEU A 56 -9.68 -7.24 -14.45
C LEU A 56 -11.01 -7.06 -13.74
N ASP A 57 -12.06 -7.71 -14.24
CA ASP A 57 -13.37 -7.73 -13.58
C ASP A 57 -13.72 -9.14 -13.09
N TRP A 58 -13.59 -9.34 -11.78
CA TRP A 58 -13.88 -10.59 -11.07
C TRP A 58 -15.07 -10.44 -10.12
N ARG A 59 -15.97 -9.48 -10.38
CA ARG A 59 -17.19 -9.29 -9.58
C ARG A 59 -18.11 -10.52 -9.63
N ASP A 60 -18.12 -11.26 -10.74
CA ASP A 60 -18.86 -12.52 -10.88
C ASP A 60 -18.09 -13.75 -10.36
N GLY A 61 -16.99 -13.53 -9.63
CA GLY A 61 -16.12 -14.55 -9.07
C GLY A 61 -14.77 -14.63 -9.77
N VAL A 62 -13.77 -15.20 -9.09
CA VAL A 62 -12.40 -15.32 -9.61
C VAL A 62 -12.31 -16.43 -10.65
N PRO A 63 -12.03 -16.12 -11.94
CA PRO A 63 -11.95 -17.13 -12.98
C PRO A 63 -10.83 -18.16 -12.74
N ALA A 64 -11.04 -19.40 -13.17
CA ALA A 64 -10.00 -20.44 -13.15
C ALA A 64 -9.08 -20.31 -14.37
N GLY A 65 -7.77 -20.50 -14.18
CA GLY A 65 -6.81 -20.59 -15.28
C GLY A 65 -6.48 -19.26 -15.98
N ILE A 66 -6.67 -18.13 -15.30
CA ILE A 66 -6.28 -16.81 -15.80
C ILE A 66 -4.77 -16.80 -16.03
N PRO A 67 -4.28 -16.31 -17.19
CA PRO A 67 -2.86 -16.33 -17.52
C PRO A 67 -2.07 -15.24 -16.77
N ILE A 68 -2.24 -15.13 -15.44
CA ILE A 68 -1.54 -14.16 -14.60
C ILE A 68 -0.02 -14.35 -14.70
N ASP A 69 0.44 -15.58 -14.85
CA ASP A 69 1.86 -15.90 -15.05
C ASP A 69 2.45 -15.35 -16.35
N ARG A 70 1.60 -15.02 -17.34
CA ARG A 70 2.04 -14.38 -18.59
C ARG A 70 2.21 -12.87 -18.45
N LEU A 71 1.62 -12.25 -17.42
CA LEU A 71 1.82 -10.82 -17.14
C LEU A 71 3.24 -10.60 -16.62
N ALA A 72 3.87 -9.53 -17.10
CA ALA A 72 5.16 -9.08 -16.59
C ALA A 72 5.08 -8.90 -15.05
N GLN A 73 6.16 -9.19 -14.33
CA GLN A 73 6.14 -9.15 -12.86
C GLN A 73 5.90 -7.75 -12.30
N ASP A 74 6.27 -6.73 -13.05
CA ASP A 74 6.10 -5.30 -12.79
C ASP A 74 4.79 -4.73 -13.35
N CYS A 75 3.97 -5.54 -14.03
CA CYS A 75 2.64 -5.14 -14.47
C CYS A 75 1.75 -4.90 -13.22
N GLY A 76 1.19 -3.70 -13.11
CA GLY A 76 0.22 -3.37 -12.06
C GLY A 76 -1.16 -3.94 -12.37
N LEU A 77 -1.86 -4.43 -11.37
CA LEU A 77 -3.19 -5.00 -11.52
C LEU A 77 -4.21 -4.16 -10.77
N LEU A 78 -5.28 -3.74 -11.44
CA LEU A 78 -6.49 -3.25 -10.78
C LEU A 78 -7.60 -4.26 -11.00
N VAL A 79 -8.17 -4.79 -9.92
CA VAL A 79 -9.14 -5.88 -10.00
C VAL A 79 -10.41 -5.47 -9.30
N LEU A 80 -11.50 -5.45 -10.06
CA LEU A 80 -12.85 -5.24 -9.55
C LEU A 80 -13.34 -6.57 -8.97
N VAL A 81 -13.84 -6.55 -7.74
CA VAL A 81 -14.27 -7.76 -7.02
C VAL A 81 -15.52 -7.49 -6.21
N GLU A 82 -16.26 -8.53 -5.85
CA GLU A 82 -17.22 -8.47 -4.74
C GLU A 82 -16.53 -8.85 -3.42
N LEU A 83 -17.12 -8.45 -2.29
CA LEU A 83 -16.50 -8.62 -0.97
C LEU A 83 -16.20 -10.08 -0.62
N ASP A 84 -17.03 -11.02 -1.07
CA ASP A 84 -16.86 -12.46 -0.86
C ASP A 84 -15.73 -13.07 -1.72
N ALA A 85 -15.40 -12.44 -2.84
CA ALA A 85 -14.30 -12.84 -3.72
C ALA A 85 -12.94 -12.26 -3.30
N VAL A 86 -12.89 -11.29 -2.38
CA VAL A 86 -11.65 -10.62 -1.94
C VAL A 86 -10.58 -11.60 -1.49
N ASP A 87 -10.91 -12.57 -0.65
CA ASP A 87 -9.91 -13.50 -0.10
C ASP A 87 -9.31 -14.40 -1.19
N GLN A 88 -10.13 -14.87 -2.13
CA GLN A 88 -9.69 -15.67 -3.25
C GLN A 88 -8.86 -14.85 -4.23
N ALA A 89 -9.25 -13.61 -4.51
CA ALA A 89 -8.52 -12.71 -5.38
C ALA A 89 -7.14 -12.37 -4.81
N ASP A 90 -7.09 -12.03 -3.52
CA ASP A 90 -5.86 -11.70 -2.80
C ASP A 90 -4.88 -12.87 -2.78
N ALA A 91 -5.38 -14.10 -2.56
CA ALA A 91 -4.56 -15.31 -2.61
C ALA A 91 -4.06 -15.63 -4.03
N THR A 92 -4.93 -15.48 -5.05
CA THR A 92 -4.59 -15.77 -6.45
C THR A 92 -3.52 -14.81 -6.99
N LEU A 93 -3.51 -13.56 -6.50
CA LEU A 93 -2.62 -12.50 -6.96
C LEU A 93 -1.45 -12.24 -5.99
N ALA A 94 -1.20 -13.15 -5.05
CA ALA A 94 -0.15 -12.99 -4.06
C ALA A 94 1.22 -12.74 -4.72
N GLY A 95 1.93 -11.72 -4.25
CA GLY A 95 3.25 -11.32 -4.76
C GLY A 95 3.22 -10.43 -6.01
N ARG A 96 2.03 -10.04 -6.51
CA ARG A 96 1.86 -9.04 -7.57
C ARG A 96 1.54 -7.66 -6.99
N GLU A 97 1.73 -6.62 -7.78
CA GLU A 97 1.33 -5.25 -7.43
C GLU A 97 -0.15 -5.05 -7.73
N VAL A 98 -1.01 -5.23 -6.72
CA VAL A 98 -2.48 -5.29 -6.90
C VAL A 98 -3.18 -4.13 -6.20
N ARG A 99 -4.24 -3.62 -6.84
CA ARG A 99 -5.28 -2.78 -6.25
C ARG A 99 -6.63 -3.48 -6.41
N LEU A 100 -7.26 -3.80 -5.29
CA LEU A 100 -8.59 -4.40 -5.26
C LEU A 100 -9.63 -3.30 -5.05
N VAL A 101 -10.61 -3.21 -5.94
CA VAL A 101 -11.76 -2.31 -5.82
C VAL A 101 -13.00 -3.15 -5.61
N VAL A 102 -13.69 -2.95 -4.50
CA VAL A 102 -14.96 -3.65 -4.24
C VAL A 102 -16.10 -2.94 -4.98
N GLY A 103 -16.78 -3.67 -5.86
CA GLY A 103 -17.79 -3.16 -6.78
C GLY A 103 -17.20 -2.43 -8.00
N ALA A 104 -18.01 -1.59 -8.65
CA ALA A 104 -17.66 -0.91 -9.91
C ALA A 104 -17.87 0.62 -9.86
N ASN A 105 -17.66 1.24 -8.69
CA ASN A 105 -17.81 2.68 -8.55
C ASN A 105 -16.69 3.41 -9.32
N PRO A 106 -17.00 4.25 -10.35
CA PRO A 106 -15.99 4.93 -11.15
C PRO A 106 -15.04 5.83 -10.35
N ALA A 107 -15.51 6.44 -9.26
CA ALA A 107 -14.65 7.30 -8.42
C ALA A 107 -13.60 6.49 -7.65
N LEU A 108 -13.95 5.28 -7.18
CA LEU A 108 -13.01 4.39 -6.52
C LEU A 108 -12.02 3.78 -7.52
N ILE A 109 -12.50 3.41 -8.71
CA ILE A 109 -11.65 2.97 -9.82
C ILE A 109 -10.62 4.06 -10.16
N ALA A 110 -11.07 5.31 -10.34
CA ALA A 110 -10.19 6.43 -10.64
C ALA A 110 -9.13 6.65 -9.56
N THR A 111 -9.52 6.56 -8.29
CA THR A 111 -8.61 6.75 -7.14
C THR A 111 -7.55 5.66 -7.09
N GLU A 112 -7.94 4.39 -7.13
CA GLU A 112 -6.98 3.29 -7.04
C GLU A 112 -6.12 3.16 -8.31
N LEU A 113 -6.64 3.49 -9.50
CA LEU A 113 -5.84 3.61 -10.72
C LEU A 113 -4.80 4.73 -10.60
N HIS A 114 -5.20 5.89 -10.07
CA HIS A 114 -4.26 7.00 -9.86
C HIS A 114 -3.12 6.58 -8.93
N ASP A 115 -3.45 6.02 -7.77
CA ASP A 115 -2.46 5.55 -6.79
C ASP A 115 -1.54 4.46 -7.37
N LEU A 116 -2.08 3.57 -8.22
CA LEU A 116 -1.29 2.55 -8.92
C LEU A 116 -0.33 3.16 -9.94
N VAL A 117 -0.80 4.10 -10.77
CA VAL A 117 0.03 4.80 -11.77
C VAL A 117 1.17 5.56 -11.10
N VAL A 118 0.87 6.28 -10.02
CA VAL A 118 1.89 6.98 -9.24
C VAL A 118 2.91 6.00 -8.69
N HIS A 119 2.46 4.90 -8.09
CA HIS A 119 3.35 3.87 -7.53
C HIS A 119 4.29 3.27 -8.58
N LEU A 120 3.76 2.86 -9.74
CA LEU A 120 4.56 2.28 -10.82
C LEU A 120 5.58 3.28 -11.38
N ARG A 121 5.20 4.56 -11.54
CA ARG A 121 6.12 5.61 -11.99
C ARG A 121 7.24 5.87 -10.98
N THR A 122 6.93 5.94 -9.69
CA THR A 122 7.96 6.10 -8.65
C THR A 122 8.93 4.93 -8.63
N ARG A 123 8.44 3.72 -8.88
CA ARG A 123 9.27 2.51 -8.98
C ARG A 123 10.16 2.53 -10.22
N GLN A 124 9.63 2.82 -11.41
CA GLN A 124 10.42 2.98 -12.64
C GLN A 124 11.49 4.07 -12.55
N ALA A 125 11.17 5.21 -11.92
CA ALA A 125 12.13 6.28 -11.66
C ALA A 125 13.24 5.84 -10.68
N SER A 126 12.89 5.04 -9.68
CA SER A 126 13.85 4.49 -8.71
C SER A 126 14.77 3.47 -9.35
N ASP A 127 14.23 2.57 -10.18
CA ASP A 127 15.00 1.54 -10.89
C ASP A 127 15.93 2.16 -11.95
N SER A 128 15.45 3.11 -12.77
CA SER A 128 16.31 3.84 -13.71
C SER A 128 17.43 4.62 -13.01
N SER A 129 17.14 5.26 -11.86
CA SER A 129 18.17 5.90 -11.04
C SER A 129 19.17 4.90 -10.47
N ARG A 130 18.71 3.71 -10.08
CA ARG A 130 19.56 2.64 -9.56
C ARG A 130 20.48 2.09 -10.65
N ASP A 131 19.96 1.84 -11.84
CA ASP A 131 20.72 1.37 -13.00
C ASP A 131 21.74 2.40 -13.43
N GLU A 132 21.37 3.69 -13.48
CA GLU A 132 22.31 4.76 -13.81
C GLU A 132 23.41 4.90 -12.75
N ARG A 133 23.07 4.82 -11.44
CA ARG A 133 24.09 4.78 -10.38
C ARG A 133 25.01 3.57 -10.51
N ALA A 134 24.48 2.40 -10.87
CA ALA A 134 25.28 1.18 -11.08
C ALA A 134 26.21 1.32 -12.29
N ARG A 135 25.74 1.94 -13.37
CA ARG A 135 26.51 2.24 -14.58
C ARG A 135 27.61 3.27 -14.31
N LEU A 136 27.29 4.37 -13.62
CA LEU A 136 28.26 5.38 -13.21
C LEU A 136 29.30 4.80 -12.25
N ALA A 137 28.90 3.94 -11.31
CA ALA A 137 29.84 3.23 -10.45
C ALA A 137 30.74 2.26 -11.24
N ALA A 138 30.22 1.62 -12.30
CA ALA A 138 31.04 0.77 -13.18
C ALA A 138 32.06 1.59 -13.98
N LEU A 139 31.64 2.72 -14.55
CA LEU A 139 32.52 3.62 -15.28
C LEU A 139 33.57 4.26 -14.35
N ALA A 140 33.18 4.66 -13.14
CA ALA A 140 34.11 5.16 -12.12
C ALA A 140 35.14 4.09 -11.71
N ARG A 141 34.74 2.82 -11.59
CA ARG A 141 35.68 1.71 -11.35
C ARG A 141 36.65 1.51 -12.52
N GLU A 142 36.17 1.63 -13.76
CA GLU A 142 37.01 1.50 -14.95
C GLU A 142 38.03 2.66 -15.04
N LEU A 143 37.58 3.88 -14.77
CA LEU A 143 38.46 5.05 -14.67
C LEU A 143 39.47 4.90 -13.53
N ALA A 144 39.07 4.38 -12.37
CA ALA A 144 39.99 4.10 -11.27
C ALA A 144 41.04 3.06 -11.67
N GLN A 145 40.68 2.01 -12.43
CA GLN A 145 41.66 1.04 -12.94
C GLN A 145 42.63 1.64 -13.96
N LEU A 146 42.16 2.54 -14.83
CA LEU A 146 43.02 3.26 -15.78
C LEU A 146 43.92 4.28 -15.06
N ALA A 147 43.37 4.96 -14.05
CA ALA A 147 44.09 5.89 -13.20
C ALA A 147 45.12 5.17 -12.32
N GLU A 148 44.87 3.97 -11.81
CA GLU A 148 45.86 3.14 -11.10
C GLU A 148 47.03 2.75 -12.03
N ARG A 149 46.72 2.40 -13.28
CA ARG A 149 47.75 2.10 -14.31
C ARG A 149 48.59 3.32 -14.65
N LEU A 150 48.02 4.52 -14.58
CA LEU A 150 48.71 5.80 -14.83
C LEU A 150 49.34 6.38 -13.55
N GLY A 151 48.82 6.02 -12.37
CA GLY A 151 49.17 6.53 -11.04
C GLY A 151 50.40 5.87 -10.43
N THR A 152 50.90 4.79 -11.03
CA THR A 152 52.27 4.30 -10.78
C THR A 152 53.37 5.27 -11.24
N ILE A 153 53.01 6.45 -11.78
CA ILE A 153 53.94 7.45 -12.32
C ILE A 153 53.82 8.83 -11.62
N SER A 154 52.84 9.07 -10.75
CA SER A 154 52.62 10.43 -10.23
C SER A 154 51.89 10.42 -8.89
N ASP A 155 52.64 10.39 -7.79
CA ASP A 155 52.08 10.59 -6.46
C ASP A 155 53.03 11.42 -5.58
N GLU A 156 52.77 12.72 -5.47
CA GLU A 156 53.25 13.55 -4.36
C GLU A 156 52.35 14.79 -4.12
N GLN A 157 51.80 14.84 -2.90
CA GLN A 157 51.45 16.03 -2.07
C GLN A 157 49.98 16.53 -1.98
N ASN A 158 49.37 16.13 -0.83
CA ASN A 158 48.91 16.96 0.30
C ASN A 158 47.45 17.47 0.42
N SER A 159 46.71 16.81 1.35
CA SER A 159 45.91 17.27 2.51
C SER A 159 45.00 18.51 2.50
N GLY A 160 43.76 18.35 3.02
CA GLY A 160 43.09 19.39 3.82
C GLY A 160 41.55 19.37 3.92
N SER A 161 41.04 18.77 5.01
CA SER A 161 39.91 19.15 5.91
C SER A 161 38.61 19.85 5.44
N GLY A 162 37.45 19.41 5.97
CA GLY A 162 36.21 20.21 6.05
C GLY A 162 35.06 19.50 6.77
N GLN A 163 34.47 20.16 7.77
CA GLN A 163 33.52 19.67 8.78
C GLN A 163 32.16 20.43 8.64
N GLY A 164 31.04 19.78 8.96
CA GLY A 164 29.72 20.43 9.15
C GLY A 164 28.55 19.56 8.65
N LEU A 165 27.31 19.62 9.14
CA LEU A 165 26.67 20.33 10.24
C LEU A 165 25.50 19.43 10.72
N ALA A 166 25.20 19.45 12.02
CA ALA A 166 24.05 18.78 12.61
C ALA A 166 22.76 19.58 12.36
N ASP A 167 21.70 18.88 11.97
CA ASP A 167 20.34 19.43 11.83
C ASP A 167 19.55 19.14 13.12
N HIS A 168 19.01 20.20 13.73
CA HIS A 168 18.18 20.15 14.94
C HIS A 168 16.72 20.36 14.54
N GLY A 169 16.05 19.26 14.19
CA GLY A 169 14.59 19.20 14.04
C GLY A 169 13.92 19.14 15.42
N LEU A 170 12.88 19.94 15.61
CA LEU A 170 12.12 20.14 16.84
C LEU A 170 11.62 18.81 17.47
N ASP A 171 12.27 18.38 18.54
CA ASP A 171 11.82 17.25 19.36
C ASP A 171 10.53 17.62 20.10
N TYR A 172 9.40 17.12 19.60
CA TYR A 172 8.24 16.89 20.46
C TYR A 172 8.67 15.83 21.48
N HIS A 173 8.90 16.26 22.74
CA HIS A 173 9.12 15.35 23.84
C HIS A 173 7.84 14.55 24.11
N ALA A 174 7.66 13.45 23.37
CA ALA A 174 6.85 12.35 23.84
C ALA A 174 7.37 11.98 25.23
N GLU A 175 6.47 11.87 26.21
CA GLU A 175 6.82 11.31 27.51
C GLU A 175 7.64 10.03 27.31
N PRO A 176 8.65 9.78 28.16
CA PRO A 176 9.50 8.61 28.02
C PRO A 176 8.59 7.40 27.88
N ALA A 177 8.73 6.68 26.75
CA ALA A 177 7.95 5.50 26.45
C ALA A 177 8.07 4.55 27.65
N ALA A 178 7.05 4.52 28.50
CA ALA A 178 6.97 3.64 29.66
C ALA A 178 7.38 2.25 29.18
N ASP A 179 8.40 1.62 29.76
CA ASP A 179 9.14 0.48 29.18
C ASP A 179 8.24 -0.52 28.42
N LEU A 180 7.97 -0.21 27.14
CA LEU A 180 6.91 -0.86 26.34
C LEU A 180 7.30 -2.31 26.04
N ARG A 181 8.57 -2.65 26.28
CA ARG A 181 9.19 -3.95 26.02
C ARG A 181 8.66 -5.04 26.95
N ARG A 182 7.96 -4.69 28.03
CA ARG A 182 7.47 -5.66 29.04
C ARG A 182 6.00 -5.53 29.42
N ALA A 183 5.21 -4.75 28.68
CA ALA A 183 3.79 -4.61 28.94
C ALA A 183 3.08 -5.97 28.84
N LYS A 184 2.39 -6.37 29.91
CA LYS A 184 1.58 -7.58 29.92
C LYS A 184 0.41 -7.39 28.94
N PRO A 185 0.15 -8.35 28.03
CA PRO A 185 -1.00 -8.23 27.14
C PRO A 185 -2.31 -8.13 27.94
N PRO A 186 -3.24 -7.23 27.55
CA PRO A 186 -4.55 -7.13 28.17
C PRO A 186 -5.37 -8.40 27.88
N ALA A 187 -6.47 -8.61 28.60
CA ALA A 187 -7.41 -9.68 28.25
C ALA A 187 -8.10 -9.37 26.90
N ALA A 188 -8.21 -10.36 26.02
CA ALA A 188 -8.90 -10.20 24.73
C ALA A 188 -10.31 -9.62 24.87
N ARG A 189 -11.04 -10.01 25.93
CA ARG A 189 -12.37 -9.46 26.27
C ARG A 189 -12.38 -7.94 26.42
N LEU A 190 -11.34 -7.37 27.04
CA LEU A 190 -11.24 -5.92 27.23
C LEU A 190 -11.08 -5.20 25.89
N ILE A 191 -10.26 -5.75 24.98
CA ILE A 191 -10.10 -5.21 23.64
C ILE A 191 -11.42 -5.28 22.86
N ARG A 192 -12.12 -6.42 22.92
CA ARG A 192 -13.44 -6.59 22.27
C ARG A 192 -14.48 -5.61 22.83
N GLN A 193 -14.46 -5.33 24.14
CA GLN A 193 -15.31 -4.32 24.77
C GLN A 193 -15.00 -2.91 24.24
N LEU A 194 -13.72 -2.55 24.13
CA LEU A 194 -13.30 -1.27 23.55
C LEU A 194 -13.79 -1.11 22.10
N ILE A 195 -13.60 -2.13 21.26
CA ILE A 195 -14.12 -2.15 19.87
C ILE A 195 -15.64 -1.95 19.88
N ALA A 196 -16.37 -2.67 20.72
CA ALA A 196 -17.82 -2.56 20.82
C ALA A 196 -18.25 -1.14 21.24
N MET A 197 -17.59 -0.54 22.24
CA MET A 197 -17.86 0.84 22.66
C MET A 197 -17.61 1.85 21.54
N ARG A 198 -16.54 1.68 20.75
CA ARG A 198 -16.27 2.54 19.59
C ARG A 198 -17.36 2.45 18.53
N ARG A 199 -17.88 1.24 18.27
CA ARG A 199 -19.00 0.98 17.34
C ARG A 199 -20.36 1.46 17.86
N MET A 200 -20.54 1.64 19.17
CA MET A 200 -21.79 2.20 19.69
C MET A 200 -22.01 3.64 19.24
N ARG A 201 -20.94 4.38 18.88
CA ARG A 201 -21.02 5.75 18.35
C ARG A 201 -21.86 5.84 17.08
N ASP A 202 -21.83 4.80 16.25
CA ASP A 202 -22.57 4.73 14.97
C ASP A 202 -24.09 4.76 15.16
N ARG A 203 -24.58 4.50 16.37
CA ARG A 203 -26.01 4.62 16.72
C ARG A 203 -26.45 6.05 16.95
N PHE A 204 -25.51 6.96 17.19
CA PHE A 204 -25.77 8.34 17.58
C PHE A 204 -25.26 9.35 16.54
N PHE A 205 -24.24 8.99 15.77
CA PHE A 205 -23.62 9.85 14.77
C PHE A 205 -23.37 9.08 13.46
N SER A 206 -23.21 9.82 12.36
CA SER A 206 -22.73 9.23 11.11
C SER A 206 -21.35 8.60 11.33
N SER A 207 -21.19 7.35 10.90
CA SER A 207 -19.95 6.58 11.05
C SER A 207 -18.76 7.23 10.35
N GLU A 208 -19.00 8.01 9.30
CA GLU A 208 -17.98 8.73 8.54
C GLU A 208 -17.24 9.80 9.35
N LEU A 209 -17.82 10.26 10.47
CA LEU A 209 -17.23 11.32 11.30
C LEU A 209 -16.10 10.82 12.22
N PHE A 210 -16.10 9.54 12.57
CA PHE A 210 -15.27 9.01 13.67
C PHE A 210 -14.44 7.78 13.28
N ALA A 211 -14.19 7.62 11.99
CA ALA A 211 -13.39 6.52 11.45
C ALA A 211 -11.91 6.67 11.82
N ASP A 212 -11.34 5.58 12.36
CA ASP A 212 -9.90 5.43 12.58
C ASP A 212 -9.52 3.98 12.24
N PRO A 213 -9.49 3.67 10.93
CA PRO A 213 -9.39 2.30 10.43
C PRO A 213 -8.08 1.63 10.84
N ALA A 214 -6.98 2.39 10.92
CA ALA A 214 -5.70 1.85 11.38
C ALA A 214 -5.81 1.33 12.82
N TRP A 215 -6.37 2.13 13.73
CA TRP A 215 -6.54 1.70 15.12
C TRP A 215 -7.56 0.55 15.25
N ASP A 216 -8.66 0.58 14.49
CA ASP A 216 -9.64 -0.50 14.49
C ASP A 216 -9.05 -1.85 14.01
N ILE A 217 -8.22 -1.82 12.96
CA ILE A 217 -7.45 -2.98 12.48
C ILE A 217 -6.49 -3.49 13.56
N LEU A 218 -5.71 -2.60 14.19
CA LEU A 218 -4.76 -2.96 15.23
C LEU A 218 -5.46 -3.64 16.42
N LEU A 219 -6.59 -3.10 16.87
CA LEU A 219 -7.38 -3.67 17.97
C LEU A 219 -7.94 -5.05 17.60
N ASP A 220 -8.53 -5.19 16.42
CA ASP A 220 -9.14 -6.47 16.00
C ASP A 220 -8.09 -7.58 15.88
N LEU A 221 -6.96 -7.31 15.22
CA LEU A 221 -5.88 -8.28 15.08
C LEU A 221 -5.22 -8.61 16.43
N THR A 222 -5.09 -7.64 17.34
CA THR A 222 -4.60 -7.90 18.70
C THR A 222 -5.52 -8.85 19.46
N ALA A 223 -6.84 -8.61 19.41
CA ALA A 223 -7.82 -9.49 20.04
C ALA A 223 -7.81 -10.89 19.42
N SER A 224 -7.77 -10.99 18.09
CA SER A 224 -7.72 -12.24 17.35
C SER A 224 -6.43 -13.04 17.64
N ARG A 225 -5.27 -12.37 17.76
CA ARG A 225 -4.00 -12.98 18.17
C ARG A 225 -4.08 -13.58 19.58
N LEU A 226 -4.66 -12.86 20.53
CA LEU A 226 -4.87 -13.35 21.91
C LEU A 226 -5.86 -14.53 21.97
N GLU A 227 -6.84 -14.54 21.07
CA GLU A 227 -7.81 -15.62 20.90
C GLU A 227 -7.28 -16.79 20.05
N ARG A 228 -6.05 -16.69 19.51
CA ARG A 228 -5.43 -17.65 18.58
C ARG A 228 -6.29 -17.92 17.34
N LYS A 229 -6.91 -16.87 16.80
CA LYS A 229 -7.70 -16.91 15.57
C LYS A 229 -6.93 -16.26 14.43
N SER A 230 -6.99 -16.88 13.26
CA SER A 230 -6.55 -16.28 12.00
C SER A 230 -7.64 -15.38 11.44
N VAL A 231 -7.26 -14.28 10.80
CA VAL A 231 -8.19 -13.29 10.24
C VAL A 231 -7.98 -13.21 8.73
N ALA A 232 -9.03 -13.47 7.95
CA ALA A 232 -9.02 -13.30 6.50
C ALA A 232 -9.12 -11.81 6.12
N VAL A 233 -8.71 -11.46 4.90
CA VAL A 233 -8.68 -10.07 4.41
C VAL A 233 -10.09 -9.46 4.43
N SER A 234 -11.07 -10.18 3.90
CA SER A 234 -12.49 -9.75 3.88
C SER A 234 -13.04 -9.47 5.28
N SER A 235 -12.68 -10.29 6.26
CA SER A 235 -13.07 -10.12 7.66
C SER A 235 -12.41 -8.89 8.29
N LEU A 236 -11.15 -8.61 7.94
CA LEU A 236 -10.44 -7.43 8.40
C LEU A 236 -11.01 -6.14 7.79
N CYS A 237 -11.49 -6.18 6.54
CA CYS A 237 -12.22 -5.05 5.93
C CYS A 237 -13.45 -4.67 6.75
N ILE A 238 -14.21 -5.65 7.24
CA ILE A 238 -15.37 -5.41 8.13
C ILE A 238 -14.89 -4.83 9.48
N ALA A 239 -13.78 -5.34 10.01
CA ALA A 239 -13.23 -4.87 11.27
C ALA A 239 -12.81 -3.40 11.24
N ALA A 240 -12.26 -2.93 10.11
CA ALA A 240 -11.78 -1.57 9.89
C ALA A 240 -12.86 -0.48 9.94
N ALA A 241 -14.15 -0.84 9.94
CA ALA A 241 -15.29 0.08 10.08
C ALA A 241 -15.32 1.22 9.03
N VAL A 242 -14.83 0.95 7.83
CA VAL A 242 -14.85 1.85 6.66
C VAL A 242 -15.25 1.04 5.41
N PRO A 243 -15.62 1.68 4.28
CA PRO A 243 -15.91 0.96 3.05
C PRO A 243 -14.77 -0.01 2.66
N PRO A 244 -15.06 -1.21 2.13
CA PRO A 244 -14.06 -2.24 1.90
C PRO A 244 -12.84 -1.82 1.07
N THR A 245 -13.03 -1.08 -0.03
CA THR A 245 -11.92 -0.55 -0.85
C THR A 245 -11.00 0.35 -0.02
N THR A 246 -11.58 1.20 0.82
CA THR A 246 -10.82 2.04 1.76
C THR A 246 -10.04 1.19 2.76
N ALA A 247 -10.66 0.14 3.31
CA ALA A 247 -9.99 -0.76 4.24
C ALA A 247 -8.81 -1.49 3.57
N LEU A 248 -8.95 -1.96 2.33
CA LEU A 248 -7.89 -2.62 1.56
C LEU A 248 -6.68 -1.70 1.35
N ARG A 249 -6.91 -0.41 1.10
CA ARG A 249 -5.84 0.59 1.03
C ARG A 249 -5.10 0.75 2.37
N TRP A 250 -5.81 0.81 3.49
CA TRP A 250 -5.19 0.86 4.82
C TRP A 250 -4.40 -0.40 5.14
N ILE A 251 -4.96 -1.58 4.82
CA ILE A 251 -4.28 -2.87 5.00
C ILE A 251 -2.97 -2.89 4.22
N ARG A 252 -2.97 -2.47 2.94
CA ARG A 252 -1.77 -2.34 2.11
C ARG A 252 -0.75 -1.42 2.77
N MET A 253 -1.13 -0.18 3.08
CA MET A 253 -0.23 0.80 3.69
C MET A 253 0.37 0.31 5.01
N MET A 254 -0.43 -0.31 5.87
CA MET A 254 0.05 -0.84 7.16
C MET A 254 0.93 -2.10 6.99
N THR A 255 0.71 -2.89 5.95
CA THR A 255 1.60 -4.00 5.56
C THR A 255 2.95 -3.45 5.10
N ASP A 256 2.94 -2.42 4.23
CA ASP A 256 4.16 -1.77 3.72
C ASP A 256 4.98 -1.11 4.85
N GLN A 257 4.31 -0.63 5.91
CA GLN A 257 4.94 -0.11 7.12
C GLN A 257 5.44 -1.20 8.10
N GLY A 258 5.25 -2.49 7.80
CA GLY A 258 5.66 -3.60 8.65
C GLY A 258 4.81 -3.76 9.93
N LEU A 259 3.62 -3.16 9.98
CA LEU A 259 2.69 -3.33 11.10
C LEU A 259 1.88 -4.62 10.96
N LEU A 260 1.59 -5.02 9.72
CA LEU A 260 0.83 -6.22 9.39
C LEU A 260 1.71 -7.21 8.63
N GLU A 261 1.44 -8.49 8.81
CA GLU A 261 2.10 -9.59 8.11
C GLU A 261 1.05 -10.44 7.39
N ARG A 262 1.32 -10.78 6.13
CA ARG A 262 0.46 -11.65 5.31
C ARG A 262 0.96 -13.08 5.39
N ARG A 263 0.06 -14.04 5.58
CA ARG A 263 0.37 -15.48 5.68
C ARG A 263 -0.60 -16.29 4.83
N ALA A 264 -0.09 -17.17 3.97
CA ALA A 264 -0.94 -18.12 3.25
C ALA A 264 -1.59 -19.13 4.21
N ASP A 265 -2.85 -19.49 3.94
CA ASP A 265 -3.50 -20.59 4.64
C ASP A 265 -2.93 -21.93 4.14
N THR A 266 -2.31 -22.68 5.05
CA THR A 266 -1.76 -24.02 4.77
C THR A 266 -2.82 -25.04 4.34
N LYS A 267 -4.11 -24.79 4.61
CA LYS A 267 -5.21 -25.71 4.32
C LYS A 267 -6.01 -25.34 3.08
N ASP A 268 -5.98 -24.07 2.67
CA ASP A 268 -6.70 -23.57 1.50
C ASP A 268 -5.87 -22.49 0.79
N ALA A 269 -5.26 -22.84 -0.33
CA ALA A 269 -4.45 -21.91 -1.12
C ALA A 269 -5.25 -20.72 -1.68
N ARG A 270 -6.58 -20.74 -1.57
CA ARG A 270 -7.46 -19.62 -1.94
C ARG A 270 -7.64 -18.60 -0.81
N ARG A 271 -6.92 -18.73 0.30
CA ARG A 271 -7.07 -17.84 1.46
C ARG A 271 -5.73 -17.32 1.93
N MET A 272 -5.68 -16.01 2.13
CA MET A 272 -4.61 -15.32 2.84
C MET A 272 -5.13 -14.85 4.18
N PHE A 273 -4.33 -15.05 5.22
CA PHE A 273 -4.54 -14.48 6.53
C PHE A 273 -3.66 -13.26 6.73
N ILE A 274 -4.16 -12.33 7.54
CA ILE A 274 -3.42 -11.16 8.00
C ILE A 274 -3.23 -11.29 9.51
N ASP A 275 -2.01 -11.02 9.94
CA ASP A 275 -1.62 -11.00 11.33
C ASP A 275 -0.97 -9.68 11.69
N LEU A 276 -0.97 -9.41 12.99
CA LEU A 276 -0.27 -8.27 13.56
C LEU A 276 1.19 -8.63 13.78
N SER A 277 2.11 -7.78 13.29
CA SER A 277 3.54 -7.95 13.54
C SER A 277 3.86 -7.91 15.03
N ASP A 278 4.96 -8.53 15.44
CA ASP A 278 5.37 -8.56 16.85
C ASP A 278 5.64 -7.17 17.41
N VAL A 279 6.14 -6.24 16.57
CA VAL A 279 6.36 -4.84 16.96
C VAL A 279 5.02 -4.16 17.22
N ALA A 280 4.08 -4.27 16.29
CA ALA A 280 2.77 -3.64 16.42
C ALA A 280 1.98 -4.21 17.61
N PHE A 281 2.05 -5.52 17.85
CA PHE A 281 1.43 -6.16 19.02
C PHE A 281 1.99 -5.63 20.34
N ARG A 282 3.31 -5.48 20.46
CA ARG A 282 3.93 -4.89 21.67
C ARG A 282 3.52 -3.44 21.87
N ASN A 283 3.44 -2.66 20.79
CA ASN A 283 3.03 -1.25 20.87
C ASN A 283 1.59 -1.12 21.37
N VAL A 284 0.66 -1.95 20.86
CA VAL A 284 -0.73 -1.99 21.36
C VAL A 284 -0.75 -2.40 22.83
N CYS A 285 -0.04 -3.47 23.23
CA CYS A 285 0.03 -3.88 24.64
C CYS A 285 0.58 -2.77 25.56
N GLY A 286 1.61 -2.05 25.10
CA GLY A 286 2.18 -0.91 25.80
C GLY A 286 1.19 0.25 25.95
N TRP A 287 0.40 0.55 24.93
CA TRP A 287 -0.69 1.51 25.01
C TRP A 287 -1.73 1.10 26.08
N PHE A 288 -2.15 -0.16 26.08
CA PHE A 288 -3.09 -0.69 27.08
C PHE A 288 -2.55 -0.55 28.52
N ALA A 289 -1.28 -0.92 28.74
CA ALA A 289 -0.64 -0.80 30.05
C ALA A 289 -0.53 0.67 30.51
N LEU A 290 -0.25 1.60 29.59
CA LEU A 290 -0.20 3.03 29.91
C LEU A 290 -1.57 3.58 30.29
N VAL A 291 -2.64 3.16 29.60
CA VAL A 291 -4.01 3.56 29.95
C VAL A 291 -4.42 3.00 31.30
N GLU A 292 -4.08 1.74 31.60
CA GLU A 292 -4.36 1.11 32.90
C GLU A 292 -3.61 1.82 34.04
N ALA A 293 -2.32 2.13 33.87
CA ALA A 293 -1.52 2.87 34.85
C ALA A 293 -2.09 4.27 35.17
N ARG A 294 -2.87 4.84 34.24
CA ARG A 294 -3.56 6.12 34.39
C ARG A 294 -4.99 6.01 34.93
N GLY A 295 -5.44 4.80 35.28
CA GLY A 295 -6.81 4.54 35.74
C GLY A 295 -7.87 4.64 34.62
N GLY A 296 -7.47 4.71 33.35
CA GLY A 296 -8.38 4.88 32.22
C GLY A 296 -9.17 3.62 31.86
N MET A 297 -8.76 2.45 32.38
CA MET A 297 -9.46 1.18 32.19
C MET A 297 -9.57 0.41 33.51
N ALA A 298 -10.25 1.00 34.49
CA ALA A 298 -10.73 0.22 35.63
C ALA A 298 -11.92 -0.64 35.17
N GLY A 299 -11.80 -1.95 35.34
CA GLY A 299 -12.89 -2.91 35.17
C GLY A 299 -13.91 -2.85 36.30
#